data_AF-S3B1W8-F1
#
_entry.id   AF-S3B1W8-F1
#
_cell.length_a   1.000
_cell.length_b   1.000
_cell.length_c   1.000
_cell.angle_alpha   90.00
_cell.angle_beta   90.00
_cell.angle_gamma   90.00
#
_symmetry.space_group_name_H-M   'P 1'
#
loop_
_entity.id
_entity.type
_entity.pdbx_description
1 polymer ?
#
loop_
_entity_poly.entity_id
_entity_poly.type
_entity_poly.pdbx_seq_one_letter_code
_entity_poly.pdbx_strand_id
1 'polypeptide(L)'
;MAAIDAKPMTGDPAFEAWPLLEQVDDPFGHSDAQRVLSHRTALLADALGEDVGRVRAWAVARHVEYALWTVDEDDDLADSITLLHQARTLARVAGL
;
A
#
# COMPACT_ATOMS: atom_id res chain seq x y z
N MET A 1 3.87 3.22 -20.11
CA MET A 1 3.64 2.24 -19.03
C MET A 1 2.59 1.27 -19.55
N ALA A 2 2.91 -0.02 -19.66
CA ALA A 2 1.94 -1.04 -20.08
C ALA A 2 1.58 -1.88 -18.86
N ALA A 3 0.29 -2.04 -18.58
CA ALA A 3 -0.20 -2.97 -17.57
C ALA A 3 -0.20 -4.38 -18.17
N ILE A 4 0.48 -5.33 -17.53
CA ILE A 4 0.42 -6.75 -17.86
C ILE A 4 -0.38 -7.41 -16.74
N ASP A 5 -1.33 -8.29 -17.09
CA ASP A 5 -2.32 -8.91 -16.20
C ASP A 5 -3.33 -7.95 -15.57
N ALA A 6 -3.90 -7.04 -16.37
CA ALA A 6 -5.04 -6.26 -15.93
C ALA A 6 -6.23 -7.19 -15.67
N LYS A 7 -6.53 -7.46 -14.40
CA LYS A 7 -7.74 -8.16 -13.99
C LYS A 7 -8.83 -7.11 -13.78
N PRO A 8 -9.78 -6.93 -14.71
CA PRO A 8 -10.81 -5.92 -14.55
C PRO A 8 -11.64 -6.26 -13.31
N MET A 9 -11.52 -5.44 -12.27
CA MET A 9 -12.34 -5.53 -11.07
C MET A 9 -13.32 -4.36 -11.05
N THR A 10 -14.60 -4.63 -10.84
CA THR A 10 -15.53 -3.61 -10.37
C THR A 10 -15.19 -3.33 -8.91
N GLY A 11 -14.36 -2.32 -8.66
CA GLY A 11 -13.83 -2.00 -7.34
C GLY A 11 -13.60 -0.50 -7.15
N ASP A 12 -13.12 -0.14 -5.97
CA ASP A 12 -12.70 1.24 -5.68
C ASP A 12 -11.42 1.57 -6.47
N PRO A 13 -11.38 2.62 -7.30
CA PRO A 13 -10.19 2.97 -8.09
C PRO A 13 -8.94 3.23 -7.24
N ALA A 14 -9.09 3.68 -6.00
CA ALA A 14 -7.96 3.91 -5.10
C ALA A 14 -7.27 2.61 -4.66
N PHE A 15 -7.88 1.44 -4.88
CA PHE A 15 -7.26 0.13 -4.64
C PHE A 15 -5.99 -0.07 -5.49
N GLU A 16 -6.00 0.40 -6.74
CA GLU A 16 -4.89 0.24 -7.68
C GLU A 16 -3.73 1.22 -7.43
N ALA A 17 -3.85 2.11 -6.43
CA ALA A 17 -2.85 3.12 -6.15
C ALA A 17 -1.59 2.54 -5.49
N TRP A 18 -1.72 1.64 -4.51
CA TRP A 18 -0.58 1.12 -3.77
C TRP A 18 0.51 0.48 -4.66
N PRO A 19 0.19 -0.39 -5.63
CA PRO A 19 1.18 -0.99 -6.53
C PRO A 19 2.03 0.03 -7.30
N LEU A 20 1.51 1.23 -7.60
CA LEU A 20 2.28 2.28 -8.27
C LEU A 20 3.36 2.88 -7.37
N LEU A 21 3.10 2.95 -6.06
CA LEU A 21 4.04 3.50 -5.07
C LEU A 21 5.16 2.49 -4.78
N GLU A 22 4.79 1.21 -4.65
CA GLU A 22 5.70 0.09 -4.36
C GLU A 22 6.76 -0.14 -5.47
N GLN A 23 6.47 0.28 -6.70
CA GLN A 23 7.41 0.19 -7.82
C GLN A 23 8.56 1.22 -7.78
N VAL A 24 8.46 2.26 -6.95
CA VAL A 24 9.47 3.33 -6.92
C VAL A 24 10.73 2.87 -6.18
N ASP A 25 10.56 2.36 -4.97
CA ASP A 25 11.55 1.81 -4.04
C ASP A 25 10.81 1.26 -2.81
N ASP A 26 11.54 0.74 -1.82
CA ASP A 26 10.98 0.40 -0.50
C ASP A 26 10.81 1.67 0.35
N PRO A 27 9.58 2.16 0.61
CA PRO A 27 9.35 3.35 1.42
C PRO A 27 9.62 3.11 2.93
N PHE A 28 9.64 1.86 3.39
CA PHE A 28 9.82 1.51 4.80
C PHE A 28 11.28 1.44 5.22
N GLY A 29 12.20 1.29 4.26
CA GLY A 29 13.64 1.36 4.49
C GLY A 29 14.18 2.77 4.77
N HIS A 30 13.37 3.82 4.62
CA HIS A 30 13.76 5.20 4.89
C HIS A 30 13.76 5.53 6.39
N SER A 31 14.70 6.38 6.82
CA SER A 31 14.83 6.82 8.23
C SER A 31 13.55 7.45 8.82
N ASP A 32 12.74 8.09 7.99
CA ASP A 32 11.42 8.61 8.35
C ASP A 32 10.37 8.12 7.32
N ALA A 33 10.02 6.84 7.42
CA ALA A 33 9.05 6.20 6.56
C ALA A 33 7.68 6.91 6.59
N GLN A 34 7.23 7.43 7.74
CA GLN A 34 5.93 8.11 7.84
C GLN A 34 5.90 9.39 7.01
N ARG A 35 6.96 10.19 7.04
CA ARG A 35 7.08 11.39 6.20
C ARG A 35 7.10 11.03 4.72
N VAL A 36 7.88 10.01 4.33
CA VAL A 36 7.97 9.54 2.95
C VAL A 36 6.61 9.07 2.43
N LEU A 37 5.93 8.20 3.20
CA LEU A 37 4.61 7.68 2.87
C LEU A 37 3.56 8.79 2.80
N SER A 38 3.56 9.73 3.76
CA SER A 38 2.63 10.87 3.77
C SER A 38 2.77 11.71 2.51
N HIS A 39 4.00 12.01 2.10
CA HIS A 39 4.29 12.81 0.92
C HIS A 39 3.91 12.07 -0.37
N ARG A 40 4.34 10.82 -0.52
CA ARG A 40 4.12 10.05 -1.76
C ARG A 40 2.67 9.69 -1.98
N THR A 41 1.94 9.32 -0.92
CA THR A 41 0.49 9.08 -1.04
C THR A 41 -0.27 10.34 -1.42
N ALA A 42 0.13 11.52 -0.95
CA ALA A 42 -0.46 12.79 -1.36
C ALA A 42 -0.17 13.11 -2.83
N LEU A 43 1.08 12.94 -3.27
CA LEU A 43 1.46 13.12 -4.68
C LEU A 43 0.71 12.17 -5.61
N LEU A 44 0.59 10.90 -5.21
CA LEU A 44 -0.11 9.89 -5.99
C LEU A 44 -1.61 10.18 -6.07
N ALA A 45 -2.23 10.57 -4.95
CA ALA A 45 -3.63 10.97 -4.92
C ALA A 45 -3.89 12.17 -5.86
N ASP A 46 -3.03 13.20 -5.83
CA ASP A 46 -3.13 14.36 -6.72
C ASP A 46 -2.99 13.96 -8.20
N ALA A 47 -2.00 13.12 -8.53
CA ALA A 47 -1.78 12.64 -9.89
C ALA A 47 -2.93 11.79 -10.44
N LEU A 48 -3.64 11.06 -9.56
CA LEU A 48 -4.78 10.21 -9.92
C LEU A 48 -6.13 10.95 -9.82
N GLY A 49 -6.17 12.15 -9.24
CA GLY A 49 -7.42 12.87 -8.95
C GLY A 49 -8.29 12.19 -7.88
N GLU A 50 -7.67 11.46 -6.95
CA GLU A 50 -8.32 10.68 -5.90
C GLU A 50 -8.20 11.33 -4.51
N ASP A 51 -9.05 10.91 -3.58
CA ASP A 51 -8.93 11.31 -2.18
C ASP A 51 -7.72 10.64 -1.51
N VAL A 52 -6.84 11.45 -0.91
CA VAL A 52 -5.63 10.95 -0.24
C VAL A 52 -5.94 10.04 0.95
N GLY A 53 -7.05 10.27 1.65
CA GLY A 53 -7.50 9.42 2.74
C GLY A 53 -7.86 8.03 2.23
N ARG A 54 -8.60 7.94 1.12
CA ARG A 54 -8.92 6.66 0.44
C ARG A 54 -7.67 5.94 -0.03
N VAL A 55 -6.75 6.63 -0.69
CA VAL A 55 -5.47 6.03 -1.14
C VAL A 55 -4.71 5.42 0.05
N ARG A 56 -4.63 6.15 1.17
CA ARG A 56 -3.95 5.66 2.38
C ARG A 56 -4.68 4.49 3.03
N ALA A 57 -6.01 4.54 3.11
CA ALA A 57 -6.81 3.44 3.66
C ALA A 57 -6.66 2.17 2.83
N TRP A 58 -6.65 2.28 1.50
CA TRP A 58 -6.41 1.14 0.62
C TRP A 58 -4.98 0.61 0.70
N ALA A 59 -3.97 1.46 0.90
CA ALA A 59 -2.60 1.01 1.18
C ALA A 59 -2.52 0.15 2.45
N VAL A 60 -3.25 0.53 3.51
CA VAL A 60 -3.36 -0.28 4.74
C VAL A 60 -4.03 -1.62 4.45
N ALA A 61 -5.19 -1.59 3.78
CA ALA A 61 -5.93 -2.80 3.45
C ALA A 61 -5.09 -3.77 2.61
N ARG A 62 -4.32 -3.24 1.65
CA ARG A 62 -3.45 -4.03 0.77
C ARG A 62 -2.34 -4.74 1.53
N HIS A 63 -1.73 -4.12 2.54
CA HIS A 63 -0.72 -4.82 3.36
C HIS A 63 -1.33 -5.87 4.28
N VAL A 64 -2.55 -5.63 4.79
CA VAL A 64 -3.25 -6.66 5.55
C VAL A 64 -3.56 -7.85 4.65
N GLU A 65 -4.00 -7.60 3.42
CA GLU A 65 -4.23 -8.64 2.42
C GLU A 65 -2.93 -9.42 2.10
N TYR A 66 -1.82 -8.73 1.84
CA TYR A 66 -0.51 -9.38 1.63
C TYR A 66 -0.08 -10.22 2.84
N ALA A 67 -0.28 -9.72 4.06
CA ALA A 67 0.06 -10.45 5.27
C ALA A 67 -0.77 -11.73 5.46
N LEU A 68 -2.03 -11.72 5.01
CA LEU A 68 -2.88 -12.91 5.03
C LEU A 68 -2.46 -13.91 3.94
N TRP A 69 -2.17 -13.40 2.75
CA TRP A 69 -1.76 -14.22 1.61
C TRP A 69 -0.44 -14.95 1.86
N THR A 70 0.55 -14.28 2.45
CA THR A 70 1.85 -14.87 2.82
C THR A 70 1.73 -16.03 3.81
N VAL A 71 0.77 -16.00 4.73
CA VAL A 71 0.51 -17.13 5.64
C VAL A 71 -0.25 -18.25 4.92
N ASP A 72 -1.22 -17.91 4.08
CA ASP A 72 -2.10 -18.88 3.43
C ASP A 72 -1.39 -19.66 2.30
N GLU A 73 -0.60 -18.97 1.48
CA GLU A 73 0.03 -19.55 0.29
C GLU A 73 1.52 -19.88 0.48
N ASP A 74 2.27 -19.04 1.19
CA ASP A 74 3.73 -19.19 1.34
C ASP A 74 4.17 -19.87 2.65
N ASP A 75 3.26 -20.06 3.61
CA ASP A 75 3.55 -20.52 5.00
C ASP A 75 4.64 -19.66 5.68
N ASP A 76 4.74 -18.36 5.33
CA ASP A 76 5.74 -17.45 5.86
C ASP A 76 5.16 -16.47 6.89
N LEU A 77 5.15 -16.92 8.15
CA LEU A 77 4.72 -16.10 9.28
C LEU A 77 5.65 -14.91 9.55
N ALA A 78 6.95 -15.03 9.25
CA ALA A 78 7.91 -13.97 9.54
C ALA A 78 7.70 -12.77 8.60
N ASP A 79 7.45 -13.04 7.32
CA ASP A 79 7.12 -12.00 6.35
C ASP A 79 5.74 -11.37 6.66
N SER A 80 4.74 -12.18 7.01
CA SER A 80 3.44 -11.70 7.46
C SER A 80 3.52 -10.70 8.62
N ILE A 81 4.37 -10.98 9.63
CA ILE A 81 4.60 -10.05 10.75
C ILE A 81 5.24 -8.74 10.26
N THR A 82 6.16 -8.82 9.31
CA THR A 82 6.80 -7.63 8.70
C THR A 82 5.75 -6.77 7.97
N LEU A 83 4.91 -7.39 7.15
CA LEU A 83 3.81 -6.73 6.44
C LEU A 83 2.81 -6.09 7.41
N LEU A 84 2.50 -6.72 8.55
CA LEU A 84 1.64 -6.13 9.58
C LEU A 84 2.29 -4.92 10.28
N HIS A 85 3.61 -4.92 10.48
CA HIS A 85 4.33 -3.75 10.98
C HIS A 85 4.30 -2.57 9.99
N GLN A 86 4.41 -2.87 8.70
CA GLN A 86 4.26 -1.90 7.62
C GLN A 86 2.82 -1.36 7.56
N ALA A 87 1.81 -2.23 7.63
CA ALA A 87 0.40 -1.86 7.70
C ALA A 87 0.11 -0.90 8.86
N ARG A 88 0.69 -1.16 10.05
CA ARG A 88 0.58 -0.26 11.20
C ARG A 88 1.20 1.12 10.94
N THR A 89 2.30 1.17 10.20
CA THR A 89 2.94 2.45 9.84
C THR A 89 2.07 3.25 8.86
N LEU A 90 1.47 2.56 7.88
CA LEU A 90 0.50 3.15 6.97
C LEU A 90 -0.77 3.64 7.70
N ALA A 91 -1.27 2.87 8.67
CA ALA A 91 -2.46 3.25 9.45
C ALA A 91 -2.26 4.57 10.19
N ARG A 92 -1.07 4.79 10.78
CA ARG A 92 -0.72 6.08 11.39
C ARG A 92 -0.75 7.24 10.39
N VAL A 93 -0.25 7.02 9.17
CA VAL A 93 -0.29 8.02 8.08
C VAL A 93 -1.72 8.27 7.60
N ALA A 94 -2.57 7.25 7.63
CA ALA A 94 -3.99 7.32 7.29
C ALA A 94 -4.85 7.97 8.39
N GLY A 95 -4.36 8.03 9.64
CA GLY A 95 -5.15 8.45 10.80
C GLY A 95 -6.17 7.40 11.25
N LEU A 96 -5.88 6.12 11.03
CA LEU A 96 -6.69 4.95 11.38
C LEU A 96 -6.19 4.28 12.68
#